data_AF-A0A942FX56-F1
#
_entry.id   AF-A0A942FX56-F1
#
_cell.length_a   1.000
_cell.length_b   1.000
_cell.length_c   1.000
_cell.angle_alpha   90.00
_cell.angle_beta   90.00
_cell.angle_gamma   90.00
#
_symmetry.space_group_name_H-M   'P 1'
#
loop_
_entity.id
_entity.type
_entity.pdbx_description
1 polymer ?
#
loop_
_entity_poly.entity_id
_entity_poly.type
_entity_poly.pdbx_seq_one_letter_code
_entity_poly.pdbx_strand_id
1 'polypeptide(L)'
;MTRPSDFQRVIISLFLVLLALVLVVSPLPMLLRSLGILLLSYAAFSWGGITLAYLVALLVPPAGLLTGDPNWLVMLPLILSSGLLAMAGLEYAWRYPAILISPLLYIAPQLFVWLVSYQPLFAINLPWEPSARTWISLHGLAALFAVLLLIYLERFKERRGHQHVSARSGRQSRNP
;
A
#
# COMPACT_ATOMS: atom_id res chain seq x y z
N MET A 1 -21.49 -8.02 13.30
CA MET A 1 -20.90 -8.28 11.97
C MET A 1 -20.22 -9.63 12.02
N THR A 2 -20.73 -10.60 11.27
CA THR A 2 -20.08 -11.90 11.08
C THR A 2 -18.68 -11.67 10.51
N ARG A 3 -17.67 -12.42 10.98
CA ARG A 3 -16.36 -12.41 10.30
C ARG A 3 -16.62 -12.82 8.85
N PRO A 4 -16.07 -12.12 7.84
CA PRO A 4 -16.20 -12.55 6.46
C PRO A 4 -15.68 -13.98 6.37
N SER A 5 -16.44 -14.84 5.67
CA SER A 5 -16.01 -16.20 5.40
C SER A 5 -14.69 -16.19 4.64
N ASP A 6 -13.92 -17.28 4.72
CA ASP A 6 -12.66 -17.39 3.99
C ASP A 6 -12.86 -17.16 2.49
N PHE A 7 -13.99 -17.64 1.95
CA PHE A 7 -14.40 -17.37 0.59
C PHE A 7 -14.59 -15.88 0.28
N GLN A 8 -15.28 -15.13 1.16
CA GLN A 8 -15.48 -13.69 0.98
C GLN A 8 -14.15 -12.93 1.02
N ARG A 9 -13.20 -13.34 1.87
CA ARG A 9 -11.87 -12.74 1.92
C ARG A 9 -11.11 -12.96 0.62
N VAL A 10 -11.19 -14.16 0.05
CA VAL A 10 -10.55 -14.47 -1.25
C VAL A 10 -11.14 -13.61 -2.36
N ILE A 11 -12.47 -13.44 -2.41
CA ILE A 11 -13.12 -12.59 -3.41
C ILE A 11 -12.66 -11.13 -3.28
N ILE A 12 -12.68 -10.57 -2.06
CA ILE A 12 -12.26 -9.18 -1.83
C ILE A 12 -10.79 -9.00 -2.22
N SER A 13 -9.95 -9.95 -1.83
CA SER A 13 -8.52 -9.96 -2.17
C SER A 13 -8.30 -9.97 -3.68
N LEU A 14 -8.96 -10.89 -4.40
CA LEU A 14 -8.89 -10.97 -5.85
C LEU A 14 -9.37 -9.69 -6.51
N PHE A 15 -10.49 -9.13 -6.04
CA PHE A 15 -11.01 -7.86 -6.53
C PHE A 15 -10.02 -6.71 -6.36
N LEU A 16 -9.35 -6.61 -5.22
CA LEU A 16 -8.34 -5.57 -4.99
C LEU A 16 -7.13 -5.71 -5.93
N VAL A 17 -6.66 -6.94 -6.19
CA VAL A 17 -5.59 -7.19 -7.17
C VAL A 17 -6.05 -6.81 -8.58
N LEU A 18 -7.23 -7.25 -8.99
CA LEU A 18 -7.79 -6.91 -10.32
C LEU A 18 -7.99 -5.41 -10.48
N LEU A 19 -8.49 -4.73 -9.44
CA LEU A 19 -8.64 -3.28 -9.44
C LEU A 19 -7.28 -2.58 -9.61
N ALA A 20 -6.23 -3.06 -8.94
CA ALA A 20 -4.89 -2.53 -9.08
C ALA A 20 -4.33 -2.74 -10.49
N LEU A 21 -4.58 -3.92 -11.08
CA LEU A 21 -4.26 -4.21 -12.47
C LEU A 21 -4.99 -3.28 -13.45
N VAL A 22 -6.28 -3.02 -13.23
CA VAL A 22 -7.05 -2.08 -14.06
C VAL A 22 -6.49 -0.67 -13.94
N LEU A 23 -6.21 -0.20 -12.72
CA LEU A 23 -5.66 1.15 -12.52
C LEU A 23 -4.30 1.31 -13.19
N VAL A 24 -3.40 0.33 -13.10
CA VAL A 24 -2.06 0.46 -13.69
C VAL A 24 -2.07 0.48 -15.22
N VAL A 25 -2.99 -0.27 -15.86
CA VAL A 25 -3.11 -0.31 -17.33
C VAL A 25 -4.04 0.76 -17.90
N SER A 26 -4.76 1.49 -17.05
CA SER A 26 -5.67 2.54 -17.49
C SER A 26 -4.93 3.76 -18.04
N PRO A 27 -5.56 4.55 -18.95
CA PRO A 27 -4.97 5.78 -19.50
C PRO A 27 -5.03 6.95 -18.51
N LEU A 28 -4.69 6.70 -17.25
CA LEU A 28 -4.62 7.72 -16.20
C LEU A 28 -3.23 8.38 -16.17
N PRO A 29 -3.13 9.61 -15.64
CA PRO A 29 -1.84 10.20 -15.30
C PRO A 29 -0.99 9.25 -14.46
N MET A 30 0.32 9.21 -14.73
CA MET A 30 1.27 8.30 -14.08
C MET A 30 1.23 8.38 -12.55
N LEU A 31 1.06 9.59 -12.02
CA LEU A 31 0.87 9.87 -10.59
C LEU A 31 -0.33 9.13 -10.00
N LEU A 32 -1.47 9.11 -10.71
CA LEU A 32 -2.67 8.42 -10.23
C LEU A 32 -2.53 6.91 -10.33
N ARG A 33 -1.86 6.41 -11.39
CA ARG A 33 -1.55 4.99 -11.54
C ARG A 33 -0.69 4.50 -10.35
N SER A 34 0.42 5.16 -10.05
CA SER A 34 1.32 4.76 -8.96
C SER A 34 0.69 4.91 -7.57
N LEU A 35 -0.06 5.98 -7.32
CA LEU A 35 -0.83 6.14 -6.08
C LEU A 35 -1.90 5.07 -5.92
N GLY A 36 -2.58 4.69 -7.01
CA GLY A 36 -3.55 3.61 -7.01
C GLY A 36 -2.93 2.28 -6.58
N ILE A 37 -1.77 1.92 -7.13
CA ILE A 37 -1.03 0.72 -6.73
C ILE A 37 -0.66 0.77 -5.25
N LEU A 38 -0.14 1.90 -4.78
CA LEU A 38 0.23 2.11 -3.38
C LEU A 38 -0.96 1.90 -2.45
N LEU A 39 -2.07 2.60 -2.67
CA LEU A 39 -3.24 2.50 -1.80
C LEU A 39 -3.85 1.09 -1.83
N LEU A 40 -3.84 0.44 -2.99
CA LEU A 40 -4.37 -0.92 -3.12
C LEU A 40 -3.45 -1.98 -2.50
N SER A 41 -2.13 -1.77 -2.41
CA SER A 41 -1.25 -2.68 -1.67
C SER A 41 -1.51 -2.62 -0.16
N TYR A 42 -1.72 -1.43 0.42
CA TYR A 42 -2.15 -1.28 1.81
C TYR A 42 -3.57 -1.81 2.06
N ALA A 43 -4.48 -1.63 1.10
CA ALA A 43 -5.83 -2.21 1.19
C ALA A 43 -5.77 -3.74 1.14
N ALA A 44 -4.95 -4.29 0.24
CA ALA A 44 -4.68 -5.72 0.15
C ALA A 44 -4.09 -6.28 1.46
N PHE A 45 -3.15 -5.56 2.09
CA PHE A 45 -2.64 -5.91 3.41
C PHE A 45 -3.77 -6.01 4.45
N SER A 46 -4.67 -5.03 4.46
CA SER A 46 -5.77 -4.94 5.45
C SER A 46 -6.76 -6.13 5.39
N TRP A 47 -6.91 -6.75 4.22
CA TRP A 47 -7.90 -7.80 3.96
C TRP A 47 -7.29 -9.20 3.78
N GLY A 48 -6.20 -9.30 3.02
CA GLY A 48 -5.52 -10.55 2.67
C GLY A 48 -4.17 -10.75 3.34
N GLY A 49 -3.72 -9.79 4.16
CA GLY A 49 -2.44 -9.88 4.88
C GLY A 49 -1.22 -9.59 4.00
N ILE A 50 -0.04 -9.85 4.56
CA ILE A 50 1.24 -9.43 3.98
C ILE A 50 1.53 -10.07 2.62
N THR A 51 1.21 -11.35 2.43
CA THR A 51 1.41 -12.05 1.16
C THR A 51 0.71 -11.36 0.00
N LEU A 52 -0.55 -10.94 0.21
CA LEU A 52 -1.31 -10.28 -0.84
C LEU A 52 -0.77 -8.87 -1.13
N ALA A 53 -0.35 -8.16 -0.08
CA ALA A 53 0.23 -6.83 -0.21
C ALA A 53 1.51 -6.88 -1.06
N TYR A 54 2.38 -7.87 -0.83
CA TYR A 54 3.55 -8.12 -1.69
C TYR A 54 3.18 -8.53 -3.10
N LEU A 55 2.16 -9.39 -3.30
CA LEU A 55 1.71 -9.75 -4.65
C LEU A 55 1.26 -8.52 -5.43
N VAL A 56 0.51 -7.61 -4.82
CA VAL A 56 0.12 -6.34 -5.45
C VAL A 56 1.36 -5.50 -5.75
N ALA A 57 2.24 -5.30 -4.76
CA ALA A 57 3.44 -4.48 -4.91
C ALA A 57 4.43 -5.04 -5.96
N LEU A 58 4.47 -6.35 -6.15
CA LEU A 58 5.40 -7.03 -7.05
C LEU A 58 4.84 -7.22 -8.47
N LEU A 59 3.58 -7.65 -8.59
CA LEU A 59 3.00 -8.07 -9.88
C LEU A 59 2.31 -6.94 -10.63
N VAL A 60 1.74 -5.96 -9.92
CA VAL A 60 0.99 -4.89 -10.56
C VAL A 60 1.89 -3.90 -11.30
N PRO A 61 3.04 -3.44 -10.75
CA PRO A 61 3.88 -2.50 -11.49
C PRO A 61 4.37 -3.02 -12.85
N PRO A 62 4.82 -4.29 -13.00
CA PRO A 62 5.17 -4.85 -14.32
C PRO A 62 4.00 -4.86 -15.32
N ALA A 63 2.76 -5.04 -14.85
CA ALA A 63 1.60 -5.01 -15.74
C ALA A 63 1.40 -3.64 -16.41
N GLY A 64 1.90 -2.55 -15.81
CA GLY A 64 1.87 -1.22 -16.44
C GLY A 64 2.68 -1.12 -17.73
N LEU A 65 3.62 -2.03 -17.98
CA LEU A 65 4.33 -2.11 -19.26
C LEU A 65 3.39 -2.39 -20.44
N LEU A 66 2.24 -3.01 -20.20
CA LEU A 66 1.22 -3.26 -21.22
C LEU A 66 0.63 -1.98 -21.81
N THR A 67 0.81 -0.82 -21.13
CA THR A 67 0.39 0.49 -21.65
C THR A 67 1.28 1.00 -22.78
N GLY A 68 2.49 0.44 -22.94
CA GLY A 68 3.49 0.95 -23.89
C GLY A 68 4.07 2.31 -23.52
N ASP A 69 3.83 2.83 -22.31
CA ASP A 69 4.33 4.12 -21.84
C ASP A 69 5.83 4.02 -21.51
N PRO A 70 6.72 4.70 -22.27
CA PRO A 70 8.16 4.64 -22.03
C PRO A 70 8.56 5.24 -20.67
N ASN A 71 7.78 6.17 -20.12
CA ASN A 71 8.03 6.71 -18.80
C ASN A 71 7.82 5.64 -17.72
N TRP A 72 6.92 4.68 -17.95
CA TRP A 72 6.67 3.59 -17.02
C TRP A 72 7.89 2.66 -16.88
N LEU A 73 8.66 2.45 -17.95
CA LEU A 73 9.91 1.68 -17.90
C LEU A 73 10.93 2.30 -16.94
N VAL A 74 11.08 3.63 -16.99
CA VAL A 74 11.97 4.37 -16.09
C VAL A 74 11.47 4.30 -14.64
N MET A 75 10.16 4.33 -14.46
CA MET A 75 9.51 4.29 -13.14
C MET A 75 9.43 2.91 -12.51
N LEU A 76 9.47 1.84 -13.30
CA LEU A 76 9.21 0.48 -12.82
C LEU A 76 10.14 0.08 -11.65
N PRO A 77 11.48 0.27 -11.72
CA PRO A 77 12.36 -0.06 -10.60
C PRO A 77 12.06 0.76 -9.34
N LEU A 78 11.68 2.04 -9.52
CA LEU A 78 11.31 2.93 -8.43
C LEU A 78 10.02 2.48 -7.75
N ILE A 79 8.96 2.21 -8.51
CA ILE A 79 7.66 1.81 -7.97
C ILE A 79 7.77 0.44 -7.28
N LEU A 80 8.48 -0.51 -7.89
CA LEU A 80 8.73 -1.83 -7.31
C LEU A 80 9.51 -1.73 -5.99
N SER A 81 10.69 -1.10 -6.00
CA SER A 81 11.52 -0.99 -4.79
C SER A 81 10.81 -0.23 -3.67
N SER A 82 10.12 0.87 -4.00
CA SER A 82 9.33 1.66 -3.04
C SER A 82 8.20 0.84 -2.44
N GLY A 83 7.42 0.14 -3.26
CA GLY A 83 6.30 -0.68 -2.82
C GLY A 83 6.77 -1.83 -1.92
N LEU A 84 7.79 -2.57 -2.34
CA LEU A 84 8.33 -3.69 -1.58
C LEU A 84 8.95 -3.25 -0.24
N LEU A 85 9.72 -2.15 -0.22
CA LEU A 85 10.29 -1.60 1.01
C LEU A 85 9.21 -1.08 1.95
N ALA A 86 8.14 -0.50 1.44
CA ALA A 86 7.01 -0.09 2.26
C ALA A 86 6.30 -1.27 2.92
N MET A 87 6.12 -2.38 2.19
CA MET A 87 5.54 -3.62 2.72
C MET A 87 6.47 -4.27 3.76
N ALA A 88 7.78 -4.29 3.51
CA ALA A 88 8.76 -4.72 4.51
C ALA A 88 8.72 -3.83 5.75
N GLY A 89 8.58 -2.51 5.57
CA GLY A 89 8.37 -1.56 6.65
C GLY A 89 7.12 -1.85 7.46
N LEU A 90 6.00 -2.21 6.82
CA LEU A 90 4.80 -2.64 7.52
C LEU A 90 4.99 -3.95 8.29
N GLU A 91 5.67 -4.92 7.70
CA GLU A 91 5.84 -6.26 8.24
C GLU A 91 6.76 -6.27 9.46
N TYR A 92 7.90 -5.58 9.35
CA TYR A 92 8.95 -5.61 10.37
C TYR A 92 8.85 -4.47 11.37
N ALA A 93 8.19 -3.35 11.04
CA ALA A 93 7.94 -2.32 12.03
C ALA A 93 6.74 -2.70 12.91
N TRP A 94 7.00 -2.93 14.18
CA TRP A 94 5.98 -3.29 15.15
C TRP A 94 4.92 -2.20 15.34
N ARG A 95 3.66 -2.41 14.93
CA ARG A 95 2.49 -1.54 15.20
C ARG A 95 2.72 -0.04 14.90
N TYR A 96 3.05 0.76 15.92
CA TYR A 96 3.13 2.22 15.80
C TYR A 96 4.36 2.73 15.05
N PRO A 97 5.56 2.17 15.27
CA PRO A 97 6.71 2.39 14.39
C PRO A 97 6.39 2.33 12.88
N ALA A 98 5.47 1.48 12.44
CA ALA A 98 5.09 1.36 11.03
C ALA A 98 4.51 2.67 10.45
N ILE A 99 3.92 3.53 11.28
CA ILE A 99 3.39 4.86 10.89
C ILE A 99 4.49 5.71 10.26
N LEU A 100 5.72 5.60 10.75
CA LEU A 100 6.86 6.35 10.22
C LEU A 100 7.69 5.50 9.26
N ILE A 101 8.00 4.26 9.64
CA ILE A 101 8.95 3.43 8.90
C ILE A 101 8.42 3.08 7.51
N SER A 102 7.16 2.67 7.39
CA SER A 102 6.61 2.23 6.10
C SER A 102 6.53 3.38 5.08
N PRO A 103 6.00 4.58 5.41
CA PRO A 103 6.01 5.72 4.49
C PRO A 103 7.42 6.21 4.15
N LEU A 104 8.34 6.24 5.12
CA LEU A 104 9.74 6.64 4.88
C LEU A 104 10.42 5.67 3.92
N LEU A 105 10.25 4.36 4.12
CA LEU A 105 10.77 3.34 3.23
C LEU A 105 10.13 3.38 1.84
N TYR A 106 8.85 3.76 1.73
CA TYR A 106 8.23 3.99 0.43
C TYR A 106 8.90 5.13 -0.35
N ILE A 107 9.12 6.27 0.28
CA ILE A 107 9.68 7.44 -0.43
C ILE A 107 11.20 7.37 -0.60
N ALA A 108 11.90 6.53 0.16
CA ALA A 108 13.36 6.48 0.16
C ALA A 108 13.98 6.22 -1.23
N PRO A 109 13.54 5.23 -2.03
CA PRO A 109 14.10 5.02 -3.37
C PRO A 109 13.87 6.22 -4.30
N GLN A 110 12.70 6.84 -4.21
CA GLN A 110 12.34 8.00 -5.03
C GLN A 110 13.19 9.22 -4.66
N LEU A 111 13.33 9.49 -3.36
CA LEU A 111 14.17 10.56 -2.85
C LEU A 111 15.65 10.33 -3.23
N PHE A 112 16.14 9.10 -3.08
CA PHE A 112 17.51 8.75 -3.43
C PHE A 112 17.78 9.00 -4.91
N VAL A 113 16.93 8.49 -5.80
CA VAL A 113 17.11 8.66 -7.25
C VAL A 113 16.99 10.13 -7.66
N TRP A 114 16.09 10.90 -7.06
CA TRP A 114 16.00 12.33 -7.31
C TRP A 114 17.23 13.11 -6.84
N LEU A 115 17.80 12.78 -5.69
CA LEU A 115 19.02 13.43 -5.21
C LEU A 115 20.23 13.08 -6.07
N VAL A 116 20.32 11.82 -6.50
CA VAL A 116 21.45 11.30 -7.28
C VAL A 116 21.34 11.73 -8.75
N SER A 117 20.15 11.99 -9.29
CA SER A 117 19.97 12.44 -10.69
C SER A 117 20.60 13.80 -10.98
N TYR A 118 20.90 14.60 -9.95
CA TYR A 118 21.65 15.85 -10.09
C TYR A 118 23.16 15.65 -10.30
N GLN A 119 23.67 14.43 -10.16
CA GLN A 119 25.09 14.12 -10.36
C GLN A 119 25.36 13.75 -11.82
N PRO A 120 26.46 14.21 -12.45
CA PRO A 120 26.74 13.96 -13.86
C PRO A 120 26.75 12.48 -14.27
N LEU A 121 27.20 11.59 -13.38
CA LEU A 121 27.26 10.13 -13.62
C LEU A 121 25.89 9.46 -13.64
N PHE A 122 24.86 10.10 -13.09
CA PHE A 122 23.52 9.55 -12.92
C PHE A 122 22.44 10.46 -13.50
N ALA A 123 22.81 11.38 -14.38
CA ALA A 123 21.88 12.29 -15.03
C ALA A 123 20.89 11.48 -15.89
N ILE A 124 19.69 11.30 -15.36
CA ILE A 124 18.58 10.62 -16.01
C ILE A 124 17.37 11.55 -16.02
N ASN A 125 16.62 11.56 -17.12
CA ASN A 125 15.39 12.33 -17.22
C ASN A 125 14.29 11.60 -16.46
N LEU A 126 13.96 12.10 -15.26
CA LEU A 126 12.88 11.54 -14.45
C LEU A 126 11.53 12.11 -14.93
N PRO A 127 10.55 11.27 -15.30
CA PRO A 127 9.28 11.76 -15.85
C PRO A 127 8.46 12.63 -14.88
N TRP A 128 8.79 12.59 -13.60
CA TRP A 128 8.12 13.30 -12.50
C TRP A 128 8.96 14.47 -11.94
N GLU A 129 10.18 14.70 -12.47
CA GLU A 129 11.13 15.72 -12.00
C GLU A 129 10.54 17.14 -11.89
N PRO A 130 9.76 17.63 -12.89
CA PRO A 130 9.19 18.99 -12.81
C PRO A 130 8.29 19.19 -11.59
N SER A 131 7.79 18.09 -11.03
CA SER A 131 6.90 18.04 -9.87
C SER A 131 7.46 17.18 -8.75
N ALA A 132 8.79 17.03 -8.66
CA ALA A 132 9.43 16.03 -7.79
C ALA A 132 8.96 16.09 -6.33
N ARG A 133 8.89 17.30 -5.79
CA ARG A 133 8.41 17.55 -4.43
C ARG A 133 6.96 17.11 -4.27
N THR A 134 6.08 17.52 -5.17
CA THR A 134 4.65 17.14 -5.17
C THR A 134 4.49 15.63 -5.24
N TRP A 135 5.25 14.97 -6.11
CA TRP A 135 5.23 13.51 -6.27
C TRP A 135 5.61 12.81 -4.97
N ILE A 136 6.77 13.14 -4.40
CA ILE A 136 7.28 12.52 -3.16
C ILE A 136 6.35 12.80 -1.99
N SER A 137 5.89 14.05 -1.83
CA SER A 137 5.00 14.44 -0.73
C SER A 137 3.65 13.73 -0.81
N LEU A 138 3.02 13.66 -1.99
CA LEU A 138 1.73 12.99 -2.14
C LEU A 138 1.84 11.50 -1.85
N HIS A 139 2.88 10.84 -2.34
CA HIS A 139 3.10 9.42 -2.06
C HIS A 139 3.41 9.15 -0.58
N GLY A 140 4.26 9.98 0.04
CA GLY A 140 4.54 9.89 1.47
C GLY A 140 3.29 10.10 2.32
N LEU A 141 2.47 11.10 2.00
CA LEU A 141 1.19 11.35 2.68
C LEU A 141 0.18 10.22 2.43
N ALA A 142 0.11 9.68 1.22
CA ALA A 142 -0.77 8.56 0.89
C ALA A 142 -0.38 7.29 1.66
N ALA A 143 0.91 6.97 1.73
CA ALA A 143 1.43 5.87 2.53
C ALA A 143 1.12 6.09 4.03
N LEU A 144 1.40 7.29 4.56
CA LEU A 144 1.09 7.63 5.94
C LEU A 144 -0.40 7.48 6.25
N PHE A 145 -1.26 8.04 5.39
CA PHE A 145 -2.71 7.91 5.50
C PHE A 145 -3.15 6.44 5.51
N ALA A 146 -2.60 5.63 4.61
CA ALA A 146 -2.95 4.22 4.50
C ALA A 146 -2.55 3.42 5.76
N VAL A 147 -1.37 3.69 6.33
CA VAL A 147 -0.94 3.06 7.60
C VAL A 147 -1.82 3.52 8.77
N LEU A 148 -2.14 4.81 8.86
CA LEU A 148 -3.03 5.33 9.90
C LEU A 148 -4.43 4.69 9.81
N LEU A 149 -4.96 4.56 8.59
CA LEU A 149 -6.23 3.89 8.34
C LEU A 149 -6.18 2.41 8.76
N LEU A 150 -5.11 1.71 8.41
CA LEU A 150 -4.88 0.31 8.79
C LEU A 150 -4.92 0.14 10.32
N ILE A 151 -4.17 0.96 11.05
CA ILE A 151 -4.12 0.94 12.53
C ILE A 151 -5.49 1.29 13.11
N TYR A 152 -6.16 2.31 12.56
CA TYR A 152 -7.51 2.67 12.98
C TYR A 152 -8.49 1.49 12.84
N LEU A 153 -8.46 0.81 11.70
CA LEU A 153 -9.33 -0.36 11.44
C LEU A 153 -8.99 -1.53 12.36
N GLU A 154 -7.71 -1.77 12.67
CA GLU A 154 -7.28 -2.78 13.65
C GLU A 154 -7.86 -2.48 15.04
N ARG A 155 -7.67 -1.24 15.53
CA ARG A 155 -8.20 -0.77 16.81
C ARG A 155 -9.72 -0.85 16.88
N PHE A 156 -10.40 -0.52 15.79
CA PHE A 156 -11.84 -0.60 15.71
C PHE A 156 -12.34 -2.06 15.84
N LYS A 157 -11.64 -3.01 15.22
CA LYS A 157 -11.94 -4.46 15.33
C LYS A 157 -11.70 -4.96 16.76
N GLU A 158 -10.60 -4.58 17.41
CA GLU A 158 -10.29 -4.96 18.80
C GLU A 158 -11.41 -4.51 19.76
N ARG A 159 -11.84 -3.24 19.68
CA ARG A 159 -12.89 -2.68 20.55
C ARG A 159 -14.21 -3.45 20.44
N ARG A 160 -14.61 -3.81 19.21
CA ARG A 160 -15.84 -4.61 18.98
C ARG A 160 -15.71 -6.04 19.49
N GLY A 161 -14.51 -6.62 19.43
CA GLY A 161 -14.24 -7.95 19.99
C GLY A 161 -14.47 -8.01 21.50
N HIS A 162 -13.94 -7.04 22.25
CA HIS A 162 -14.11 -6.99 23.70
C HIS A 162 -15.58 -6.83 24.14
N GLN A 163 -16.36 -6.00 23.45
CA GLN A 163 -17.79 -5.82 23.76
C GLN A 163 -18.60 -7.11 23.62
N HIS A 164 -18.29 -7.95 22.62
CA HIS A 164 -18.98 -9.24 22.44
C HIS A 164 -18.63 -10.27 23.52
N VAL A 165 -17.39 -10.28 24.03
CA VAL A 165 -16.96 -11.18 25.10
C VAL A 165 -17.64 -10.79 26.43
N SER A 166 -17.65 -9.50 26.77
CA SER A 166 -18.33 -8.99 27.98
C SER A 166 -19.84 -9.24 27.95
N ALA A 167 -20.49 -9.14 26.78
CA ALA A 167 -21.91 -9.43 26.65
C ALA A 167 -22.24 -10.93 26.80
N ARG A 168 -21.33 -11.83 26.40
CA ARG A 168 -21.51 -13.29 26.58
C ARG A 168 -21.32 -13.72 28.04
N SER A 169 -20.31 -13.20 28.74
CA SER A 169 -20.07 -13.54 30.15
C SER A 169 -21.21 -13.08 31.05
N GLY A 170 -21.79 -11.90 30.81
CA GLY A 170 -22.95 -11.41 31.55
C GLY A 170 -24.26 -12.17 31.29
N ARG A 171 -24.34 -12.96 30.20
CA ARG A 171 -25.51 -13.79 29.90
C ARG A 171 -25.40 -15.19 30.53
N GLN A 172 -24.18 -15.72 30.69
CA GLN A 172 -23.95 -16.98 31.39
C GLN A 172 -24.15 -16.87 32.90
N SER A 173 -23.92 -15.71 33.51
CA SER A 173 -24.16 -15.52 34.94
C SER A 173 -25.64 -15.32 35.33
N ARG A 174 -26.55 -15.19 34.36
CA ARG A 174 -27.98 -14.90 34.58
C ARG A 174 -28.92 -16.09 34.38
N ASN A 175 -28.40 -17.25 33.98
CA ASN A 175 -29.17 -18.50 33.94
C ASN A 175 -28.66 -19.44 35.05
N PRO A 176 -29.19 -19.32 36.29
CA PRO A 176 -29.06 -20.36 37.30
C PRO A 176 -29.85 -21.62 36.93
#